data_AF-A0A0A9VSC2-F1
#
_entry.id   AF-A0A0A9VSC2-F1
#
_cell.length_a   1.000
_cell.length_b   1.000
_cell.length_c   1.000
_cell.angle_alpha   90.00
_cell.angle_beta   90.00
_cell.angle_gamma   90.00
#
_symmetry.space_group_name_H-M   'P 1'
#
loop_
_entity.id
_entity.type
_entity.pdbx_description
1 polymer ?
#
loop_
_entity_poly.entity_id
_entity_poly.type
_entity_poly.pdbx_seq_one_letter_code
_entity_poly.pdbx_strand_id
1 'polypeptide(L)'
;EAQALFGSTGIQVVTGHRFLGGYVLSVEGKKCFVDEKVNGWVKEVEKLSEVESVQPQAAHVAFCRSLQFRWRYLQRVLDGEDQPYQELSKVVRQSFMSAILGNPANEEECYLFSLPVNMGGLALTDPIRTTLTSYEASMEGSKELYELSTCFHRKTPIKCTGARKSSERRTQKSKRDPNRERKRIVKGNHGNDPTRKEESNKQISLRTLHM
;
A
#
# COMPACT_ATOMS: atom_id res chain seq x y z
N GLU A 1 -41.82 -7.14 9.02
CA GLU A 1 -42.49 -7.23 7.70
C GLU A 1 -41.91 -8.33 6.81
N ALA A 2 -40.63 -8.31 6.45
CA ALA A 2 -40.02 -9.35 5.59
C ALA A 2 -40.16 -10.78 6.14
N GLN A 3 -39.93 -11.00 7.44
CA GLN A 3 -40.10 -12.32 8.07
C GLN A 3 -41.55 -12.85 7.99
N ALA A 4 -42.55 -11.97 7.98
CA ALA A 4 -43.95 -12.37 7.84
C ALA A 4 -44.29 -12.75 6.39
N LEU A 5 -43.69 -12.07 5.41
CA LEU A 5 -43.91 -12.33 3.98
C LEU A 5 -43.23 -13.61 3.48
N PHE A 6 -42.06 -13.94 4.03
CA PHE A 6 -41.25 -15.09 3.60
C PHE A 6 -41.32 -16.29 4.55
N GLY A 7 -42.21 -16.27 5.54
CA GLY A 7 -42.34 -17.35 6.53
C GLY A 7 -42.72 -18.70 5.91
N SER A 8 -43.45 -18.71 4.79
CA SER A 8 -43.90 -19.94 4.11
C SER A 8 -42.91 -20.48 3.07
N THR A 9 -41.94 -19.68 2.62
CA THR A 9 -41.02 -20.05 1.52
C THR A 9 -39.76 -20.78 2.01
N GLY A 10 -39.59 -20.96 3.32
CA GLY A 10 -38.40 -21.59 3.91
C GLY A 10 -37.12 -20.75 3.80
N ILE A 11 -37.24 -19.47 3.43
CA ILE A 11 -36.11 -18.55 3.26
C ILE A 11 -35.74 -17.94 4.61
N GLN A 12 -34.47 -18.08 5.01
CA GLN A 12 -33.98 -17.47 6.26
C GLN A 12 -33.71 -15.98 6.04
N VAL A 13 -34.48 -15.13 6.72
CA VAL A 13 -34.28 -13.66 6.71
C VAL A 13 -33.32 -13.29 7.83
N VAL A 14 -32.10 -12.89 7.46
CA VAL A 14 -31.02 -12.49 8.38
C VAL A 14 -30.69 -11.01 8.19
N THR A 15 -30.33 -10.33 9.27
CA THR A 15 -29.95 -8.90 9.29
C THR A 15 -28.54 -8.61 8.76
N GLY A 16 -27.69 -9.63 8.65
CA GLY A 16 -26.37 -9.54 8.06
C GLY A 16 -25.75 -10.91 7.86
N HIS A 17 -24.95 -11.05 6.82
CA HIS A 17 -24.31 -12.32 6.50
C HIS A 17 -22.98 -12.10 5.77
N ARG A 18 -22.09 -13.09 5.89
CA ARG A 18 -20.84 -13.12 5.12
C ARG A 18 -21.11 -13.39 3.64
N PHE A 19 -20.55 -12.57 2.76
CA PHE A 19 -20.77 -12.75 1.32
C PHE A 19 -19.49 -12.43 0.55
N LEU A 20 -19.08 -13.35 -0.34
CA LEU A 20 -17.90 -13.22 -1.21
C LEU A 20 -16.64 -12.71 -0.48
N GLY A 21 -16.42 -13.17 0.75
CA GLY A 21 -15.27 -12.80 1.56
C GLY A 21 -15.39 -11.49 2.34
N GLY A 22 -16.48 -10.74 2.19
CA GLY A 22 -16.86 -9.59 3.01
C GLY A 22 -18.08 -9.83 3.90
N TYR A 23 -18.70 -8.74 4.34
CA TYR A 23 -19.89 -8.73 5.20
C TYR A 23 -20.90 -7.71 4.68
N VAL A 24 -22.18 -8.08 4.61
CA VAL A 24 -23.24 -7.28 3.97
C VAL A 24 -24.39 -7.02 4.97
N LEU A 25 -25.11 -5.91 4.76
CA LEU A 25 -26.29 -5.40 5.48
C LEU A 25 -26.03 -4.83 6.89
N SER A 26 -25.43 -5.59 7.81
CA SER A 26 -25.22 -5.11 9.19
C SER A 26 -23.86 -4.43 9.37
N VAL A 27 -23.88 -3.16 9.79
CA VAL A 27 -22.68 -2.35 10.05
C VAL A 27 -21.91 -2.87 11.27
N GLU A 28 -22.63 -3.25 12.33
CA GLU A 28 -22.05 -3.84 13.55
C GLU A 28 -21.40 -5.19 13.24
N GLY A 29 -22.08 -6.03 12.44
CA GLY A 29 -21.54 -7.30 11.99
C GLY A 29 -20.33 -7.15 11.08
N LYS A 30 -20.32 -6.13 10.20
CA LYS A 30 -19.14 -5.77 9.38
C LYS A 30 -17.96 -5.41 10.27
N LYS A 31 -18.15 -4.52 11.25
CA LYS A 31 -17.09 -4.13 12.21
C LYS A 31 -16.55 -5.34 12.96
N CYS A 32 -17.42 -6.12 13.61
CA CYS A 32 -17.02 -7.31 14.35
C CYS A 32 -16.24 -8.31 13.49
N PHE A 33 -16.69 -8.55 12.26
CA PHE A 33 -15.99 -9.43 11.31
C PHE A 33 -14.60 -8.90 10.93
N VAL A 34 -14.48 -7.59 10.65
CA VAL A 34 -13.20 -6.99 10.30
C VAL A 34 -12.24 -7.03 11.49
N ASP A 35 -12.71 -6.67 12.68
CA ASP A 35 -11.92 -6.70 13.91
C ASP A 35 -11.43 -8.12 14.22
N GLU A 36 -12.28 -9.14 14.06
CA GLU A 36 -11.88 -10.55 14.19
C GLU A 36 -10.74 -10.91 13.24
N LYS A 37 -10.82 -10.47 11.97
CA LYS A 37 -9.77 -10.73 10.97
C LYS A 37 -8.47 -10.01 11.27
N VAL A 38 -8.55 -8.73 11.63
CA VAL A 38 -7.39 -7.92 12.00
C VAL A 38 -6.71 -8.51 13.21
N ASN A 39 -7.45 -8.84 14.26
CA ASN A 39 -6.91 -9.46 15.47
C ASN A 39 -6.26 -10.82 15.18
N GLY A 40 -6.82 -11.60 14.26
CA GLY A 40 -6.19 -12.82 13.75
C GLY A 40 -4.83 -12.54 13.11
N TRP A 41 -4.75 -11.55 12.23
CA TRP A 41 -3.50 -11.18 11.57
C TRP A 41 -2.46 -10.58 12.52
N VAL A 42 -2.88 -9.79 13.51
CA VAL A 42 -1.99 -9.28 14.57
C VAL A 42 -1.25 -10.44 15.24
N LYS A 43 -2.00 -11.46 15.69
CA LYS A 43 -1.42 -12.65 16.33
C LYS A 43 -0.51 -13.45 15.37
N GLU A 44 -0.86 -13.51 14.09
CA GLU A 44 -0.03 -14.17 13.08
C GLU A 44 1.29 -13.40 12.83
N VAL A 45 1.26 -12.06 12.85
CA VAL A 45 2.47 -11.22 12.71
C VAL A 45 3.38 -11.35 13.92
N GLU A 46 2.82 -11.38 15.14
CA GLU A 46 3.59 -11.63 16.37
C GLU A 46 4.32 -12.98 16.29
N LYS A 47 3.61 -14.05 15.92
CA LYS A 47 4.24 -15.37 15.74
C LYS A 47 5.31 -15.38 14.65
N LEU A 48 5.08 -14.67 13.54
CA LEU A 48 6.10 -14.55 12.49
C LEU A 48 7.33 -13.78 12.96
N SER A 49 7.17 -12.82 13.88
CA SER A 49 8.31 -12.10 14.46
C SER A 49 9.18 -12.99 15.34
N GLU A 50 8.61 -13.99 16.01
CA GLU A 50 9.39 -15.00 16.74
C GLU A 50 10.20 -15.89 15.78
N VAL A 51 9.58 -16.33 14.69
CA VAL A 51 10.21 -17.20 13.67
C VAL A 51 11.30 -16.45 12.90
N GLU A 52 11.19 -15.13 12.76
CA GLU A 52 12.14 -14.30 12.04
C GLU A 52 13.57 -14.47 12.56
N SER A 53 13.75 -14.57 13.89
CA SER A 53 15.05 -14.81 14.53
C SER A 53 15.75 -16.11 14.12
N VAL A 54 14.97 -17.12 13.70
CA VAL A 54 15.48 -18.44 13.31
C VAL A 54 15.58 -18.57 11.79
N GLN A 55 14.55 -18.13 11.07
CA GLN A 55 14.44 -18.27 9.62
C GLN A 55 13.91 -16.98 8.97
N PRO A 56 14.75 -15.94 8.87
CA PRO A 56 14.32 -14.59 8.45
C PRO A 56 13.73 -14.58 7.03
N GLN A 57 14.33 -15.37 6.12
CA GLN A 57 13.87 -15.44 4.72
C GLN A 57 12.50 -16.10 4.58
N ALA A 58 12.20 -17.16 5.35
CA ALA A 58 10.89 -17.81 5.31
C ALA A 58 9.82 -16.93 5.97
N ALA A 59 10.15 -16.30 7.10
CA ALA A 59 9.27 -15.35 7.77
C ALA A 59 8.90 -14.18 6.84
N HIS A 60 9.89 -13.60 6.15
CA HIS A 60 9.68 -12.54 5.16
C HIS A 60 8.77 -12.97 4.01
N VAL A 61 9.00 -14.16 3.44
CA VAL A 61 8.17 -14.69 2.34
C VAL A 61 6.75 -14.97 2.83
N ALA A 62 6.57 -15.56 4.00
CA ALA A 62 5.26 -15.81 4.59
C ALA A 62 4.49 -14.50 4.81
N PHE A 63 5.17 -13.48 5.33
CA PHE A 63 4.58 -12.14 5.50
C PHE A 63 4.15 -11.53 4.16
N CYS A 64 5.05 -11.47 3.18
CA CYS A 64 4.80 -10.80 1.90
C CYS A 64 3.84 -11.55 0.98
N ARG A 65 3.92 -12.89 0.94
CA ARG A 65 3.16 -13.72 -0.01
C ARG A 65 1.89 -14.35 0.56
N SER A 66 1.74 -14.40 1.88
CA SER A 66 0.52 -14.91 2.52
C SER A 66 -0.25 -13.79 3.20
N LEU A 67 0.27 -13.26 4.30
CA LEU A 67 -0.44 -12.30 5.16
C LEU A 67 -0.85 -11.03 4.40
N GLN A 68 0.12 -10.40 3.71
CA GLN A 68 -0.16 -9.19 2.94
C GLN A 68 -1.26 -9.36 1.90
N PHE A 69 -1.35 -10.53 1.25
CA PHE A 69 -2.39 -10.79 0.27
C PHE A 69 -3.76 -11.03 0.92
N ARG A 70 -3.81 -11.63 2.11
CA ARG A 70 -5.05 -11.87 2.85
C ARG A 70 -5.73 -10.57 3.24
N TRP A 71 -5.01 -9.62 3.85
CA TRP A 71 -5.64 -8.34 4.19
C TRP A 71 -5.88 -7.46 2.97
N ARG A 72 -5.01 -7.51 1.95
CA ARG A 72 -5.24 -6.79 0.68
C ARG A 72 -6.52 -7.28 -0.02
N TYR A 73 -6.84 -8.56 0.10
CA TYR A 73 -8.13 -9.07 -0.37
C TYR A 73 -9.30 -8.43 0.39
N LEU A 74 -9.24 -8.35 1.72
CA LEU A 74 -10.29 -7.72 2.52
C LEU A 74 -10.41 -6.21 2.20
N GLN A 75 -9.30 -5.50 2.03
CA GLN A 75 -9.26 -4.08 1.67
C GLN A 75 -9.92 -3.77 0.31
N ARG A 76 -10.02 -4.75 -0.59
CA ARG A 76 -10.76 -4.59 -1.86
C ARG A 76 -12.28 -4.62 -1.71
N VAL A 77 -12.76 -5.14 -0.58
CA VAL A 77 -14.18 -5.36 -0.28
C VAL A 77 -14.69 -4.34 0.74
N LEU A 78 -13.81 -3.76 1.55
CA LEU A 78 -14.12 -2.66 2.45
C LEU A 78 -13.98 -1.32 1.73
N ASP A 79 -14.84 -0.37 2.07
CA ASP A 79 -15.00 0.95 1.42
C ASP A 79 -13.83 1.92 1.66
N GLY A 80 -12.59 1.44 1.54
CA GLY A 80 -11.37 2.22 1.78
C GLY A 80 -11.11 2.57 3.26
N GLU A 81 -11.84 1.97 4.20
CA GLU A 81 -11.68 2.20 5.64
C GLU A 81 -10.29 1.77 6.13
N ASP A 82 -9.60 2.68 6.84
CA ASP A 82 -8.24 2.49 7.34
C ASP A 82 -8.14 2.24 8.85
N GLN A 83 -9.11 2.76 9.62
CA GLN A 83 -9.16 2.65 11.08
C GLN A 83 -8.94 1.23 11.62
N PRO A 84 -9.56 0.17 11.06
CA PRO A 84 -9.39 -1.17 11.60
C PRO A 84 -7.95 -1.70 11.48
N TYR A 85 -7.15 -1.15 10.57
CA TYR A 85 -5.80 -1.62 10.29
C TYR A 85 -4.72 -0.95 11.15
N GLN A 86 -5.09 -0.02 12.04
CA GLN A 86 -4.14 0.72 12.86
C GLN A 86 -3.30 -0.20 13.77
N GLU A 87 -3.97 -1.10 14.51
CA GLU A 87 -3.27 -2.04 15.39
C GLU A 87 -2.37 -3.00 14.59
N LEU A 88 -2.84 -3.49 13.45
CA LEU A 88 -2.01 -4.33 12.58
C LEU A 88 -0.77 -3.59 12.08
N SER A 89 -0.94 -2.35 11.63
CA SER A 89 0.15 -1.50 11.15
C SER A 89 1.18 -1.24 12.25
N LYS A 90 0.73 -1.02 13.48
CA LYS A 90 1.58 -0.85 14.66
C LYS A 90 2.40 -2.12 14.97
N VAL A 91 1.76 -3.29 15.00
CA VAL A 91 2.43 -4.57 15.28
C VAL A 91 3.44 -4.94 14.19
N VAL A 92 3.14 -4.64 12.92
CA VAL A 92 4.11 -4.82 11.83
C VAL A 92 5.38 -3.98 12.06
N ARG A 93 5.25 -2.72 12.49
CA ARG A 93 6.41 -1.85 12.77
C ARG A 93 7.16 -2.26 14.03
N GLN A 94 6.43 -2.49 15.12
CA GLN A 94 7.01 -2.67 16.44
C GLN A 94 7.53 -4.08 16.69
N SER A 95 6.87 -5.10 16.15
CA SER A 95 7.28 -6.49 16.34
C SER A 95 8.07 -6.99 15.14
N PHE A 96 7.46 -6.98 13.94
CA PHE A 96 8.05 -7.66 12.79
C PHE A 96 9.25 -6.92 12.18
N MET A 97 9.14 -5.60 11.94
CA MET A 97 10.27 -4.82 11.41
C MET A 97 11.42 -4.71 12.41
N SER A 98 11.10 -4.64 13.71
CA SER A 98 12.12 -4.59 14.77
C SER A 98 12.82 -5.95 14.93
N ALA A 99 12.12 -7.07 14.73
CA ALA A 99 12.75 -8.40 14.66
C ALA A 99 13.78 -8.46 13.51
N ILE A 100 13.39 -8.02 12.31
CA ILE A 100 14.28 -7.98 11.13
C ILE A 100 15.53 -7.12 11.37
N LEU A 101 15.41 -6.01 12.08
CA LEU A 101 16.53 -5.12 12.39
C LEU A 101 17.40 -5.62 13.56
N GLY A 102 16.86 -6.49 14.41
CA GLY A 102 17.43 -6.82 15.72
C GLY A 102 17.46 -5.65 16.71
N ASN A 103 16.81 -4.53 16.38
CA ASN A 103 16.79 -3.26 17.13
C ASN A 103 15.43 -2.58 16.95
N PRO A 104 15.02 -1.66 17.86
CA PRO A 104 13.79 -0.90 17.70
C PRO A 104 13.82 -0.09 16.39
N ALA A 105 12.84 -0.32 15.52
CA ALA A 105 12.78 0.30 14.21
C ALA A 105 12.49 1.82 14.29
N ASN A 106 13.33 2.63 13.63
CA ASN A 106 13.06 4.07 13.47
C ASN A 106 11.95 4.31 12.42
N GLU A 107 11.31 5.48 12.45
CA GLU A 107 10.23 5.81 11.52
C GLU A 107 10.71 5.85 10.06
N GLU A 108 11.91 6.39 9.81
CA GLU A 108 12.49 6.43 8.47
C GLU A 108 12.83 5.04 7.93
N GLU A 109 13.31 4.14 8.79
CA GLU A 109 13.61 2.75 8.44
C GLU A 109 12.32 1.99 8.13
N CYS A 110 11.28 2.18 8.95
CA CYS A 110 9.95 1.64 8.69
C CYS A 110 9.41 2.11 7.33
N TYR A 111 9.58 3.40 7.03
CA TYR A 111 9.18 3.94 5.73
C TYR A 111 9.97 3.29 4.59
N LEU A 112 11.30 3.22 4.70
CA LEU A 112 12.17 2.59 3.70
C LEU A 112 11.79 1.13 3.45
N PHE A 113 11.54 0.35 4.49
CA PHE A 113 11.15 -1.06 4.36
C PHE A 113 9.76 -1.27 3.78
N SER A 114 8.86 -0.30 3.98
CA SER A 114 7.53 -0.32 3.37
C SER A 114 7.56 -0.18 1.85
N LEU A 115 8.63 0.40 1.30
CA LEU A 115 8.80 0.59 -0.14
C LEU A 115 8.97 -0.75 -0.87
N PRO A 116 8.56 -0.82 -2.15
CA PRO A 116 8.83 -2.00 -2.97
C PRO A 116 10.33 -2.18 -3.23
N VAL A 117 10.72 -3.41 -3.56
CA VAL A 117 12.13 -3.80 -3.80
C VAL A 117 12.79 -2.97 -4.91
N ASN A 118 12.03 -2.55 -5.93
CA ASN A 118 12.55 -1.70 -7.01
C ASN A 118 12.81 -0.24 -6.58
N MET A 119 12.42 0.14 -5.37
CA MET A 119 12.73 1.42 -4.74
C MET A 119 13.70 1.27 -3.56
N GLY A 120 14.35 0.10 -3.42
CA GLY A 120 15.31 -0.17 -2.35
C GLY A 120 14.68 -0.58 -1.01
N GLY A 121 13.38 -0.88 -0.96
CA GLY A 121 12.71 -1.37 0.24
C GLY A 121 12.56 -2.89 0.31
N LEU A 122 11.87 -3.37 1.35
CA LEU A 122 11.65 -4.80 1.61
C LEU A 122 10.24 -5.29 1.25
N ALA A 123 9.43 -4.41 0.65
CA ALA A 123 8.02 -4.66 0.34
C ALA A 123 7.19 -5.03 1.58
N LEU A 124 7.56 -4.55 2.77
CA LEU A 124 6.79 -4.69 4.00
C LEU A 124 5.69 -3.63 4.06
N THR A 125 4.77 -3.69 3.12
CA THR A 125 3.84 -2.60 2.88
C THR A 125 2.93 -2.36 4.08
N ASP A 126 2.83 -1.09 4.47
CA ASP A 126 1.94 -0.65 5.53
C ASP A 126 0.46 -0.91 5.14
N PRO A 127 -0.29 -1.69 5.94
CA PRO A 127 -1.70 -1.96 5.69
C PRO A 127 -2.55 -0.70 5.51
N ILE A 128 -2.26 0.38 6.24
CA ILE A 128 -3.04 1.64 6.17
C ILE A 128 -2.89 2.28 4.79
N ARG A 129 -1.68 2.30 4.24
CA ARG A 129 -1.39 2.93 2.93
C ARG A 129 -2.01 2.16 1.76
N THR A 130 -2.34 0.88 1.93
CA THR A 130 -2.87 0.03 0.86
C THR A 130 -4.39 -0.01 0.79
N THR A 131 -5.11 0.48 1.80
CA THR A 131 -6.59 0.39 1.85
C THR A 131 -7.24 1.06 0.64
N LEU A 132 -6.98 2.35 0.46
CA LEU A 132 -7.56 3.16 -0.62
C LEU A 132 -7.19 2.61 -1.99
N THR A 133 -5.90 2.38 -2.22
CA THR A 133 -5.41 1.90 -3.52
C THR A 133 -5.96 0.52 -3.89
N SER A 134 -6.17 -0.36 -2.91
CA SER A 134 -6.78 -1.68 -3.13
C SER A 134 -8.25 -1.55 -3.48
N TYR A 135 -9.01 -0.74 -2.73
CA TYR A 135 -10.41 -0.49 -2.99
C TYR A 135 -10.63 0.14 -4.38
N GLU A 136 -9.88 1.19 -4.72
CA GLU A 136 -9.94 1.83 -6.05
C GLU A 136 -9.62 0.84 -7.18
N ALA A 137 -8.63 -0.02 -7.01
CA ALA A 137 -8.30 -1.04 -8.00
C ALA A 137 -9.44 -2.05 -8.20
N SER A 138 -10.15 -2.40 -7.13
CA SER A 138 -11.34 -3.28 -7.17
C SER A 138 -12.50 -2.61 -7.91
N MET A 139 -12.74 -1.33 -7.61
CA MET A 139 -13.78 -0.53 -8.23
C MET A 139 -13.53 -0.31 -9.72
N GLU A 140 -12.30 0.03 -10.11
CA GLU A 140 -11.94 0.22 -11.52
C GLU A 140 -12.11 -1.08 -12.32
N GLY A 141 -11.68 -2.22 -11.77
CA GLY A 141 -11.86 -3.51 -12.42
C GLY A 141 -13.33 -3.90 -12.56
N SER A 142 -14.14 -3.66 -11.53
CA SER A 142 -15.58 -3.95 -11.55
C SER A 142 -16.33 -3.04 -12.52
N LYS A 143 -15.93 -1.77 -12.61
CA LYS A 143 -16.48 -0.80 -13.57
C LYS A 143 -16.21 -1.22 -15.01
N GLU A 144 -14.98 -1.62 -15.32
CA GLU A 144 -14.64 -2.11 -16.66
C GLU A 144 -15.51 -3.32 -17.04
N LEU A 145 -15.67 -4.29 -16.14
CA LEU A 145 -16.54 -5.44 -16.36
C LEU A 145 -18.01 -5.06 -16.53
N TYR A 146 -18.52 -4.11 -15.75
CA TYR A 146 -19.88 -3.62 -15.85
C TYR A 146 -20.15 -2.91 -17.18
N GLU A 147 -19.21 -2.06 -17.63
CA GLU A 147 -19.28 -1.38 -18.91
C GLU A 147 -19.29 -2.39 -20.07
N LEU A 148 -18.42 -3.41 -20.01
CA LEU A 148 -18.39 -4.49 -20.99
C LEU A 148 -19.70 -5.29 -21.02
N SER A 149 -20.24 -5.66 -19.86
CA SER A 149 -21.52 -6.37 -19.76
C SER A 149 -22.67 -5.54 -20.34
N THR A 150 -22.68 -4.24 -20.07
CA THR A 150 -23.68 -3.31 -20.60
C THR A 150 -23.57 -3.16 -22.12
N CYS A 151 -22.34 -3.04 -22.64
CA CYS A 151 -22.10 -2.99 -24.08
C CYS A 151 -22.54 -4.27 -24.79
N PHE A 152 -22.28 -5.43 -24.18
CA PHE A 152 -22.72 -6.74 -24.68
C PHE A 152 -24.25 -6.83 -24.75
N HIS A 153 -24.95 -6.50 -23.67
CA HIS A 153 -26.43 -6.55 -23.63
C HIS A 153 -27.06 -5.57 -24.63
N ARG A 154 -26.47 -4.38 -24.80
CA ARG A 154 -26.97 -3.35 -25.72
C ARG A 154 -26.52 -3.54 -27.17
N LYS A 155 -25.74 -4.58 -27.49
CA LYS A 155 -25.11 -4.81 -28.80
C LYS A 155 -24.35 -3.59 -29.36
N THR A 156 -23.86 -2.73 -28.46
CA THR A 156 -23.02 -1.59 -28.85
C THR A 156 -21.58 -2.06 -29.01
N PRO A 157 -20.79 -1.46 -29.90
CA PRO A 157 -19.39 -1.82 -30.07
C PRO A 157 -18.63 -1.73 -28.74
N ILE A 158 -17.89 -2.79 -28.42
CA ILE A 158 -17.12 -2.89 -27.18
C ILE A 158 -16.04 -1.81 -27.18
N LYS A 159 -16.16 -0.84 -26.28
CA LYS A 159 -15.15 0.19 -26.09
C LYS A 159 -14.09 -0.32 -25.11
N CYS A 160 -13.16 -1.14 -25.57
CA CYS A 160 -12.01 -1.58 -24.77
C CYS A 160 -11.06 -0.40 -24.52
N THR A 161 -11.32 0.41 -23.50
CA THR A 161 -10.47 1.58 -23.16
C THR A 161 -9.46 1.30 -22.04
N GLY A 162 -9.64 0.23 -21.23
CA GLY A 162 -8.81 -0.07 -20.06
C GLY A 162 -7.48 -0.78 -20.37
N ALA A 163 -7.47 -1.74 -21.30
CA ALA A 163 -6.27 -2.53 -21.63
C ALA A 163 -5.08 -1.69 -22.17
N ARG A 164 -5.35 -0.55 -22.83
CA ARG A 164 -4.30 0.37 -23.30
C ARG A 164 -3.63 1.11 -22.14
N LYS A 165 -4.40 1.56 -21.14
CA LYS A 165 -3.88 2.39 -20.05
C LYS A 165 -2.98 1.63 -19.07
N SER A 166 -3.24 0.34 -18.77
CA SER A 166 -2.43 -0.44 -17.82
C SER A 166 -1.07 -0.85 -18.41
N SER A 167 -1.05 -1.23 -19.70
CA SER A 167 0.17 -1.50 -20.46
C SER A 167 0.96 -0.23 -20.74
N GLU A 168 0.31 0.89 -21.07
CA GLU A 168 0.95 2.20 -21.21
C GLU A 168 1.50 2.73 -19.89
N ARG A 169 0.82 2.54 -18.75
CA ARG A 169 1.36 2.89 -17.42
C ARG A 169 2.57 2.04 -17.04
N ARG A 170 2.57 0.73 -17.33
CA ARG A 170 3.76 -0.14 -17.13
C ARG A 170 4.92 0.28 -18.04
N THR A 171 4.64 0.59 -19.31
CA THR A 171 5.64 1.00 -20.29
C THR A 171 6.19 2.40 -20.00
N GLN A 172 5.35 3.34 -19.55
CA GLN A 172 5.78 4.68 -19.12
C GLN A 172 6.53 4.67 -17.79
N LYS A 173 6.17 3.78 -16.84
CA LYS A 173 6.89 3.62 -15.56
C LYS A 173 8.26 2.96 -15.76
N SER A 174 8.38 2.05 -16.74
CA SER A 174 9.66 1.49 -17.20
C SER A 174 10.53 2.52 -17.96
N LYS A 175 9.91 3.44 -18.71
CA LYS A 175 10.61 4.51 -19.45
C LYS A 175 10.96 5.75 -18.61
N ARG A 176 10.45 5.89 -17.38
CA ARG A 176 10.90 6.92 -16.44
C ARG A 176 12.25 6.51 -15.89
N ASP A 177 13.29 7.04 -16.51
CA ASP A 177 14.68 6.90 -16.10
C ASP A 177 14.84 7.28 -14.60
N PRO A 178 15.12 6.34 -13.69
CA PRO A 178 15.21 6.62 -12.24
C PRO A 178 16.34 7.59 -11.91
N ASN A 179 17.25 7.83 -12.87
CA ASN A 179 18.36 8.75 -12.75
C ASN A 179 18.00 10.21 -13.08
N ARG A 180 16.77 10.48 -13.55
CA ARG A 180 16.33 11.85 -13.92
C ARG A 180 16.04 12.71 -12.69
N GLU A 181 15.56 12.12 -11.59
CA GLU A 181 15.32 12.82 -10.33
C GLU A 181 16.63 13.09 -9.58
N ARG A 182 17.56 12.12 -9.56
CA ARG A 182 18.94 12.31 -9.04
C ARG A 182 19.67 13.45 -9.76
N LYS A 183 19.55 13.55 -11.10
CA LYS A 183 20.14 14.64 -11.88
C LYS A 183 19.52 16.02 -11.59
N ARG A 184 18.27 16.09 -11.11
CA ARG A 184 17.64 17.35 -10.67
C ARG A 184 18.16 17.79 -9.31
N ILE A 185 18.29 16.87 -8.35
CA ILE A 185 18.82 17.15 -7.01
C ILE A 185 20.30 17.57 -7.09
N VAL A 186 21.12 16.88 -7.89
CA VAL A 186 22.54 17.20 -8.09
C VAL A 186 22.73 18.53 -8.82
N LYS A 187 21.84 18.90 -9.76
CA LYS A 187 21.90 20.21 -10.44
C LYS A 187 21.34 21.37 -9.62
N GLY A 188 20.45 21.10 -8.66
CA GLY A 188 19.92 22.12 -7.73
C GLY A 188 20.94 22.59 -6.69
N ASN A 189 21.85 21.71 -6.27
CA ASN A 189 22.85 21.99 -5.22
C ASN A 189 24.18 22.59 -5.75
N HIS A 190 24.24 23.06 -7.00
CA HIS A 190 25.44 23.73 -7.56
C HIS A 190 25.20 25.18 -7.99
N GLY A 191 24.08 25.78 -7.57
CA GLY A 191 23.80 27.19 -7.78
C GLY A 191 23.75 27.94 -6.45
N ASN A 192 24.76 28.80 -6.23
CA ASN A 192 24.84 29.84 -5.19
C ASN A 192 25.25 29.38 -3.77
N ASP A 193 26.56 29.13 -3.59
CA ASP A 193 27.22 29.38 -2.31
C ASP A 193 27.91 30.76 -2.36
N PRO A 194 27.40 31.79 -1.66
CA PRO A 194 27.95 33.14 -1.69
C PRO A 194 29.29 33.29 -0.96
N THR A 195 29.74 32.28 -0.19
CA THR A 195 30.93 32.40 0.66
C THR A 195 32.27 32.31 -0.09
N ARG A 196 32.30 31.74 -1.30
CA ARG A 196 33.56 31.53 -2.05
C ARG A 196 34.08 32.77 -2.80
N LYS A 197 33.25 33.81 -2.99
CA LYS A 197 33.65 35.04 -3.71
C LYS A 197 34.35 36.07 -2.82
N GLU A 198 34.16 36.02 -1.50
CA GLU A 198 34.83 36.94 -0.58
C GLU A 198 36.30 36.56 -0.32
N GLU A 199 36.63 35.26 -0.33
CA GLU A 199 38.01 34.82 -0.12
C GLU A 199 38.92 35.12 -1.31
N SER A 200 38.42 35.05 -2.55
CA SER A 200 39.20 35.40 -3.73
C SER A 200 39.53 36.90 -3.80
N ASN A 201 38.65 37.77 -3.32
CA ASN A 201 38.86 39.22 -3.35
C ASN A 201 39.85 39.71 -2.28
N LYS A 202 39.91 39.04 -1.12
CA LYS A 202 40.95 39.33 -0.10
C LYS A 202 42.35 38.92 -0.57
N GLN A 203 42.46 37.84 -1.35
CA GLN A 203 43.76 37.35 -1.83
C GLN A 203 44.33 38.16 -3.00
N ILE A 204 43.49 38.81 -3.80
CA ILE A 204 43.93 39.72 -4.86
C ILE A 204 44.41 41.06 -4.28
N SER A 205 43.77 41.57 -3.22
CA SER A 205 44.19 42.83 -2.56
C SER A 205 45.54 42.74 -1.85
N LEU A 206 45.94 41.56 -1.33
CA LEU A 206 47.20 41.38 -0.62
C LEU A 206 48.41 41.19 -1.55
N ARG A 207 48.20 40.89 -2.83
CA ARG A 207 49.29 40.77 -3.83
C ARG A 207 49.68 42.10 -4.48
N THR A 208 48.87 43.15 -4.37
CA THR A 208 49.13 44.46 -4.99
C THR A 208 49.89 45.43 -4.06
N LEU A 209 50.11 45.07 -2.79
CA LEU A 209 50.81 45.90 -1.80
C LEU A 209 52.28 45.50 -1.57
N HIS A 210 52.84 44.63 -2.40
CA HIS A 210 54.24 44.17 -2.26
C HIS A 210 55.02 44.14 -3.58
N MET A 211 54.80 45.17 -4.41
CA MET A 211 55.69 45.64 -5.49
C MET A 211 55.88 47.14 -5.31
#